data_AF-A0A2S5D2L6-F1
#
_entry.id   AF-A0A2S5D2L6-F1
#
_cell.length_a   1.000
_cell.length_b   1.000
_cell.length_c   1.000
_cell.angle_alpha   90.00
_cell.angle_beta   90.00
_cell.angle_gamma   90.00
#
_symmetry.space_group_name_H-M   'P 1'
#
loop_
_entity.id
_entity.type
_entity.pdbx_description
1 polymer ?
#
loop_
_entity_poly.entity_id
_entity_poly.type
_entity_poly.pdbx_seq_one_letter_code
_entity_poly.pdbx_strand_id
1 'polypeptide(L)' 'MFIALGILAIALAIVLVERPKLKKEGKKLIWTFSILLVIGTSLNIAISYNAIKSSPLDPIMYILHPISDFLKEALLNKK' A
#
# COMPACT_ATOMS: atom_id res chain seq x y z
N MET A 1 13.52 -9.34 12.79
CA MET A 1 14.73 -9.00 12.00
C MET A 1 14.78 -9.72 10.65
N PHE A 2 14.74 -11.05 10.59
CA PHE A 2 14.85 -11.81 9.32
C PHE A 2 13.74 -11.53 8.29
N ILE A 3 12.51 -11.28 8.74
CA ILE A 3 11.38 -10.97 7.85
C ILE A 3 11.62 -9.66 7.08
N ALA A 4 12.17 -8.63 7.75
CA ALA A 4 12.51 -7.36 7.12
C ALA A 4 13.61 -7.51 6.07
N LEU A 5 14.62 -8.34 6.35
CA LEU A 5 15.70 -8.66 5.41
C LEU A 5 15.16 -9.37 4.16
N GLY A 6 14.22 -10.29 4.32
CA GLY A 6 13.53 -10.94 3.19
C GLY A 6 12.75 -9.95 2.33
N ILE A 7 11.98 -9.06 2.96
CA ILE A 7 11.22 -8.01 2.26
C ILE A 7 12.16 -7.07 1.49
N LEU A 8 13.27 -6.66 2.11
CA LEU A 8 14.27 -5.82 1.45
C LEU A 8 14.95 -6.53 0.27
N ALA A 9 15.24 -7.82 0.39
CA ALA A 9 15.81 -8.60 -0.70
C ALA A 9 14.86 -8.67 -1.91
N ILE A 10 13.55 -8.88 -1.67
CA ILE A 10 12.52 -8.87 -2.70
C ILE A 10 12.41 -7.47 -3.34
N ALA A 11 12.39 -6.41 -2.52
CA ALA A 11 12.36 -5.04 -3.03
C ALA A 11 13.58 -4.74 -3.92
N LEU A 12 14.76 -5.23 -3.56
CA LEU A 12 15.97 -5.09 -4.38
C LEU A 12 15.85 -5.84 -5.71
N ALA A 13 15.32 -7.07 -5.69
CA ALA A 13 15.07 -7.84 -6.91
C ALA A 13 14.09 -7.13 -7.85
N ILE A 14 13.01 -6.55 -7.30
CA ILE A 14 12.05 -5.75 -8.06
C ILE A 14 12.74 -4.56 -8.74
N VAL A 15 13.59 -3.82 -8.02
CA VAL A 15 14.36 -2.70 -8.60
C VAL A 15 15.25 -3.17 -9.75
N LEU A 16 15.93 -4.31 -9.61
CA LEU A 16 16.84 -4.85 -10.64
C LEU A 16 16.09 -5.24 -11.92
N VAL A 17 14.90 -5.82 -11.79
CA VAL A 17 14.06 -6.24 -12.93
C VAL A 17 13.38 -5.06 -13.60
N GLU A 18 12.87 -4.10 -12.82
CA GLU A 18 12.09 -2.96 -13.32
C GLU A 18 12.98 -1.80 -13.82
N ARG A 19 14.15 -1.54 -13.21
CA ARG A 19 15.08 -0.47 -13.65
C ARG A 19 15.35 -0.44 -15.15
N PRO A 20 15.72 -1.55 -15.82
CA PRO A 20 16.03 -1.51 -17.25
C PRO A 20 14.81 -1.18 -18.11
N LYS A 21 13.59 -1.52 -17.65
CA LYS A 21 12.34 -1.15 -18.33
C LYS A 21 12.04 0.34 -18.12
N LEU A 22 12.12 0.82 -16.87
CA LEU A 22 11.84 2.20 -16.49
C LEU A 22 12.81 3.22 -17.09
N LYS A 23 14.06 2.84 -17.36
CA LYS A 23 15.03 3.69 -18.06
C LYS A 23 14.60 4.08 -19.48
N LYS A 24 13.76 3.27 -20.13
CA LYS A 24 13.27 3.54 -21.50
C LYS A 24 12.08 4.50 -21.52
N GLU A 25 11.33 4.58 -20.42
CA GLU A 25 10.07 5.31 -20.30
C GLU A 25 10.24 6.74 -19.74
N GLY A 26 11.35 7.02 -19.04
CA GLY A 26 11.74 8.37 -18.61
C GLY A 26 11.79 8.61 -17.10
N LYS A 27 12.31 9.77 -16.69
CA LYS A 27 12.67 10.08 -15.29
C LYS A 27 11.45 10.17 -14.35
N LYS A 28 10.29 10.62 -14.86
CA LYS A 28 9.06 10.77 -14.06
C LYS A 28 8.51 9.43 -13.60
N LEU A 29 8.54 8.42 -14.47
CA LEU A 29 8.07 7.07 -14.15
C LEU A 29 8.97 6.38 -13.12
N ILE A 30 10.30 6.55 -13.23
CA ILE A 30 11.27 6.07 -12.24
C ILE A 30 10.97 6.65 -10.85
N TRP A 31 10.65 7.95 -10.78
CA TRP A 31 10.36 8.61 -9.51
C TRP A 31 9.06 8.10 -8.87
N THR A 32 7.98 8.02 -9.66
CA THR A 32 6.69 7.44 -9.20
C THR A 32 6.86 6.00 -8.75
N PHE A 33 7.57 5.18 -9.52
CA PHE A 33 7.88 3.79 -9.16
C PHE A 33 8.67 3.70 -7.84
N SER A 34 9.69 4.53 -7.67
CA SER A 34 10.51 4.52 -6.46
C SER A 34 9.70 4.88 -5.22
N ILE A 35 8.80 5.87 -5.32
CA ILE A 35 7.91 6.23 -4.21
C ILE A 35 6.96 5.09 -3.89
N LEU A 36 6.33 4.50 -4.91
CA LEU A 36 5.39 3.41 -4.72
C LEU A 36 6.07 2.18 -4.08
N LEU A 37 7.29 1.87 -4.51
CA LEU A 37 8.09 0.79 -3.95
C LEU A 37 8.47 1.06 -2.50
N VAL A 38 8.90 2.27 -2.16
CA VAL A 38 9.23 2.65 -0.78
C VAL A 38 7.99 2.54 0.11
N ILE A 39 6.84 3.06 -0.34
CA ILE A 39 5.58 2.97 0.41
C ILE A 39 5.21 1.49 0.66
N GLY A 40 5.17 0.67 -0.39
CA GLY A 40 4.81 -0.75 -0.28
C GLY A 40 5.77 -1.56 0.59
N THR A 41 7.07 -1.28 0.51
CA THR A 41 8.11 -1.94 1.32
C THR A 41 7.96 -1.56 2.79
N SER A 42 7.80 -0.27 3.07
CA SER A 42 7.61 0.26 4.44
C SER A 42 6.36 -0.31 5.09
N LEU A 43 5.26 -0.39 4.33
CA LEU A 43 4.00 -0.94 4.79
C LEU A 43 4.10 -2.45 5.08
N ASN A 44 4.78 -3.22 4.21
CA ASN A 44 5.04 -4.64 4.44
C ASN A 44 5.84 -4.88 5.73
N ILE A 45 6.85 -4.05 5.97
CA ILE A 45 7.65 -4.10 7.20
C ILE A 45 6.76 -3.77 8.41
N ALA A 46 5.98 -2.70 8.35
CA ALA A 46 5.10 -2.28 9.45
C ALA A 46 4.03 -3.34 9.81
N ILE A 47 3.44 -4.01 8.80
CA ILE A 47 2.53 -5.13 8.99
C ILE A 47 3.26 -6.33 9.61
N SER A 48 4.44 -6.68 9.09
CA SER A 48 5.21 -7.84 9.57
C SER A 48 5.65 -7.73 11.03
N TYR A 49 5.86 -6.53 11.53
CA TYR A 49 6.19 -6.28 12.93
C TYR A 49 4.96 -6.09 13.83
N ASN A 50 3.75 -6.29 13.32
CA ASN A 50 2.50 -5.96 14.02
C ASN A 50 2.46 -4.51 14.55
N ALA A 51 3.25 -3.60 13.98
CA ALA A 51 3.23 -2.18 14.36
C ALA A 51 1.90 -1.54 13.94
N ILE A 52 1.28 -2.07 12.89
CA ILE A 52 -0.09 -1.80 12.50
C ILE A 52 -0.91 -3.01 12.96
N LYS A 53 -1.32 -3.00 14.24
CA LYS A 53 -2.19 -4.03 14.83
C LYS A 53 -3.65 -3.86 14.37
N SER A 54 -4.00 -2.65 13.93
CA SER A 54 -5.25 -2.36 13.24
C SER A 54 -5.41 -3.31 12.07
N SER A 55 -6.59 -3.93 11.98
CA SER A 55 -6.94 -4.84 10.91
C SER A 55 -6.57 -4.20 9.56
N PRO A 56 -6.09 -4.96 8.57
CA PRO A 56 -5.93 -4.45 7.21
C PRO A 56 -7.21 -3.82 6.65
N LEU A 57 -8.36 -4.21 7.22
CA LEU A 57 -9.66 -3.64 6.94
C LEU A 57 -9.88 -2.26 7.58
N ASP A 58 -9.17 -1.86 8.64
CA ASP A 58 -9.46 -0.61 9.37
C ASP A 58 -9.29 0.66 8.51
N PRO A 59 -8.22 0.82 7.71
CA PRO A 59 -8.11 1.98 6.80
C PRO A 59 -9.16 1.93 5.68
N ILE A 60 -9.48 0.72 5.20
CA ILE A 60 -10.51 0.50 4.19
C ILE A 60 -11.87 0.89 4.76
N MET A 61 -12.14 0.48 6.00
CA MET A 61 -13.36 0.74 6.73
C MET A 61 -13.47 2.23 7.07
N TYR A 62 -12.38 2.93 7.39
CA TYR A 62 -12.37 4.39 7.56
C TYR A 62 -12.83 5.13 6.28
N ILE A 63 -12.40 4.66 5.11
CA ILE A 63 -12.82 5.23 3.82
C ILE A 63 -14.27 4.86 3.48
N LEU A 64 -14.67 3.61 3.77
CA LEU A 64 -16.01 3.10 3.45
C LEU A 64 -17.09 3.51 4.46
N HIS A 65 -16.75 3.84 5.70
CA HIS A 65 -17.70 4.21 6.74
C HIS A 65 -18.63 5.35 6.34
N PRO A 66 -18.14 6.50 5.82
CA PRO A 66 -19.02 7.60 5.40
C PRO A 66 -19.96 7.20 4.25
N ILE A 67 -19.50 6.33 3.34
CA ILE A 67 -20.36 5.80 2.26
C ILE A 67 -21.43 4.89 2.84
N SER A 68 -21.06 4.04 3.81
CA SER A 68 -21.98 3.14 4.49
C SER A 68 -23.03 3.90 5.29
N ASP A 69 -22.64 4.96 5.98
CA ASP A 69 -23.55 5.83 6.73
C ASP A 69 -24.49 6.60 5.79
N PHE A 70 -23.96 7.15 4.70
CA PHE A 70 -24.77 7.78 3.67
C PHE A 70 -25.78 6.79 3.05
N LEU A 71 -25.37 5.55 2.76
CA LEU A 71 -26.26 4.53 2.23
C LEU A 71 -27.33 4.10 3.25
N LYS A 72 -26.96 3.94 4.52
CA LYS A 72 -27.92 3.65 5.59
C LYS A 72 -28.93 4.78 5.74
N GLU A 73 -28.48 6.03 5.70
CA GLU A 73 -29.38 7.18 5.80
C GLU A 73 -30.25 7.33 4.55
N ALA A 74 -29.70 7.18 3.35
CA ALA A 74 -30.45 7.30 2.11
C ALA A 74 -31.43 6.13 1.85
N LEU A 75 -31.11 4.91 2.31
CA LEU A 75 -31.90 3.70 2.00
C LEU A 75 -32.70 3.15 3.18
N LEU A 76 -32.24 3.31 4.43
CA LEU A 76 -32.91 2.80 5.63
C LEU A 76 -33.61 3.89 6.44
N ASN A 77 -33.19 5.17 6.34
CA ASN A 77 -33.89 6.30 6.97
C ASN A 77 -34.92 6.93 6.01
N LYS A 78 -35.76 6.08 5.40
CA LYS A 78 -36.94 6.52 4.64
C LYS A 78 -38.18 6.30 5.52
N LYS A 79 -38.43 7.21 6.46
CA LYS A 79 -39.71 7.36 7.14
C LYS A 79 -40.12 8.81 7.18
#